data_AF-A0A2S9G0Q2-F1
#
_entry.id   AF-A0A2S9G0Q2-F1
#
_cell.length_a   1.000
_cell.length_b   1.000
_cell.length_c   1.000
_cell.angle_alpha   90.00
_cell.angle_beta   90.00
_cell.angle_gamma   90.00
#
_symmetry.space_group_name_H-M   'P 1'
#
loop_
_entity.id
_entity.type
_entity.pdbx_description
1 polymer ?
#
loop_
_entity_poly.entity_id
_entity_poly.type
_entity_poly.pdbx_seq_one_letter_code
_entity_poly.pdbx_strand_id
1 'polypeptide(L)'
;ELRRLDDVEITGFVALLGGAGAETVTKLVGSAMVEFARHPEQLQKLLDDRSLVPAAVEELLRYVGPVQYNVRYTLKETEVPSGTI
;
A
#
# COMPACT_ATOMS: atom_id res chain seq x y z
N GLU A 1 32.03 3.91 -5.29
CA GLU A 1 32.14 2.48 -4.91
C GLU A 1 30.85 2.04 -4.24
N LEU A 2 30.42 0.80 -4.43
CA LEU A 2 29.27 0.21 -3.74
C LEU A 2 29.75 -0.48 -2.46
N ARG A 3 29.27 -0.02 -1.30
CA ARG A 3 29.53 -0.63 0.01
C ARG A 3 28.65 -1.87 0.19
N ARG A 4 29.18 -2.95 0.78
CA ARG A 4 28.38 -4.11 1.21
C ARG A 4 27.60 -3.76 2.48
N LEU A 5 26.37 -4.27 2.58
CA LEU A 5 25.58 -4.14 3.80
C LEU A 5 26.19 -4.96 4.94
N ASP A 6 26.13 -4.44 6.16
CA ASP A 6 26.45 -5.21 7.35
C ASP A 6 25.24 -6.02 7.86
N ASP A 7 25.47 -6.88 8.85
CA ASP A 7 24.43 -7.76 9.37
C ASP A 7 23.25 -7.01 10.00
N VAL A 8 23.49 -5.81 10.56
CA VAL A 8 22.44 -4.97 11.15
C VAL A 8 21.55 -4.40 10.05
N GLU A 9 22.16 -3.88 8.98
CA GLU A 9 21.45 -3.36 7.82
C GLU A 9 20.66 -4.45 7.10
N ILE A 10 21.25 -5.63 6.92
CA ILE A 10 20.56 -6.79 6.31
C ILE A 10 19.37 -7.21 7.17
N THR A 11 19.57 -7.38 8.48
CA THR A 11 18.50 -7.82 9.39
C THR A 11 17.38 -6.79 9.46
N GLY A 12 17.72 -5.50 9.56
CA GLY A 12 16.75 -4.41 9.57
C GLY A 12 15.93 -4.36 8.28
N PHE A 13 16.57 -4.55 7.12
CA PHE A 13 15.88 -4.56 5.84
C PHE A 13 14.94 -5.77 5.70
N VAL A 14 15.37 -6.96 6.12
CA VAL A 14 14.51 -8.16 6.11
C VAL A 14 13.33 -8.03 7.06
N ALA A 15 13.54 -7.47 8.27
CA ALA A 15 12.46 -7.19 9.20
C ALA A 15 11.44 -6.19 8.61
N LEU A 16 11.92 -5.14 7.94
CA LEU A 16 11.09 -4.17 7.23
C LEU A 16 10.26 -4.85 6.12
N LEU A 17 10.87 -5.69 5.28
CA LEU A 17 10.16 -6.42 4.22
C LEU A 17 9.09 -7.34 4.79
N GLY A 18 9.41 -8.09 5.85
CA GLY A 18 8.48 -8.98 6.52
C GLY A 18 7.27 -8.24 7.09
N GLY A 19 7.51 -7.17 7.86
CA GLY A 19 6.44 -6.37 8.45
C GLY A 19 5.60 -5.64 7.42
N ALA A 20 6.24 -4.91 6.49
CA ALA A 20 5.55 -4.11 5.49
C ALA A 20 4.69 -4.97 4.54
N GLY A 21 5.19 -6.14 4.12
CA GLY A 21 4.47 -7.04 3.22
C GLY A 21 3.33 -7.79 3.92
N ALA A 22 3.51 -8.21 5.17
CA ALA A 22 2.52 -9.03 5.88
C ALA A 22 1.24 -8.24 6.21
N GLU A 23 1.36 -7.03 6.74
CA GLU A 23 0.20 -6.28 7.21
C GLU A 23 -0.59 -5.65 6.05
N THR A 24 0.10 -4.96 5.13
CA THR A 24 -0.57 -4.15 4.10
C THR A 24 -1.33 -4.98 3.08
N VAL A 25 -0.74 -6.10 2.63
CA VAL A 25 -1.38 -7.02 1.67
C VAL A 25 -2.58 -7.71 2.30
N THR A 26 -2.42 -8.23 3.52
CA THR A 26 -3.51 -8.89 4.26
C THR A 26 -4.69 -7.94 4.44
N LYS A 27 -4.41 -6.67 4.81
CA LYS A 27 -5.45 -5.65 4.98
C LYS A 27 -6.17 -5.35 3.67
N LEU A 28 -5.46 -5.15 2.56
CA LEU A 28 -6.08 -4.90 1.26
C LEU A 28 -7.00 -6.05 0.84
N VAL A 29 -6.53 -7.30 0.96
CA VAL A 29 -7.33 -8.49 0.60
C VAL A 29 -8.57 -8.61 1.51
N GLY A 30 -8.41 -8.38 2.81
CA GLY A 30 -9.52 -8.36 3.76
C GLY A 30 -10.56 -7.29 3.43
N SER A 31 -10.12 -6.06 3.17
CA SER A 31 -10.98 -4.95 2.75
C SER A 31 -11.67 -5.24 1.41
N ALA A 32 -10.98 -5.86 0.45
CA ALA A 32 -11.57 -6.23 -0.83
C ALA A 32 -12.78 -7.16 -0.67
N MET A 33 -12.72 -8.13 0.24
CA MET A 33 -13.86 -9.02 0.49
C MET A 33 -15.06 -8.28 1.07
N VAL A 34 -14.82 -7.29 1.94
CA VAL A 34 -15.89 -6.42 2.47
C VAL A 34 -16.50 -5.57 1.36
N GLU A 35 -15.68 -4.98 0.48
CA GLU A 35 -16.18 -4.15 -0.62
C GLU A 35 -16.93 -4.98 -1.66
N PHE A 36 -16.48 -6.19 -2.01
CA PHE A 36 -17.22 -7.08 -2.89
C PHE A 36 -18.53 -7.57 -2.29
N ALA A 37 -18.61 -7.75 -0.96
CA ALA A 37 -19.87 -8.06 -0.29
C ALA A 37 -20.87 -6.90 -0.34
N ARG A 38 -20.38 -5.64 -0.32
CA ARG A 38 -21.19 -4.42 -0.50
C ARG A 38 -21.57 -4.16 -1.96
N HIS A 39 -20.74 -4.62 -2.89
CA HIS A 39 -20.85 -4.42 -4.34
C HIS A 39 -20.80 -5.76 -5.11
N PRO A 40 -21.77 -6.66 -4.90
CA PRO A 40 -21.74 -8.01 -5.49
C PRO A 40 -21.71 -8.01 -7.01
N GLU A 41 -22.23 -6.98 -7.66
CA GLU A 41 -22.18 -6.79 -9.12
C GLU A 41 -20.75 -6.61 -9.64
N GLN A 42 -19.86 -6.00 -8.84
CA GLN A 42 -18.45 -5.85 -9.22
C GLN A 42 -17.71 -7.17 -9.09
N LEU A 43 -18.02 -7.96 -8.05
CA LEU A 43 -17.49 -9.32 -7.93
C LEU A 43 -17.94 -10.20 -9.10
N GLN A 44 -19.21 -10.09 -9.50
CA GLN A 44 -19.73 -10.86 -10.63
C GLN A 44 -18.98 -10.55 -11.92
N LYS A 45 -18.69 -9.27 -12.21
CA LYS A 45 -17.88 -8.89 -13.38
C LYS A 45 -16.50 -9.58 -13.40
N LEU A 46 -15.86 -9.71 -12.24
CA LEU A 46 -14.57 -10.41 -12.14
C LEU A 46 -14.71 -11.93 -12.32
N LEU A 47 -15.82 -12.51 -11.87
CA LEU A 47 -16.12 -13.93 -12.09
C LEU A 47 -16.38 -14.22 -13.58
N ASP A 48 -17.08 -13.31 -14.26
CA ASP A 48 -17.40 -13.39 -15.68
C ASP A 48 -16.16 -13.13 -16.57
N ASP A 49 -15.30 -12.19 -16.17
CA ASP A 49 -14.07 -11.84 -16.89
C ASP A 49 -12.88 -11.63 -15.94
N ARG A 50 -12.01 -12.63 -15.88
CA ARG A 50 -10.79 -12.62 -15.06
C ARG A 50 -9.73 -11.65 -15.57
N SER A 51 -9.81 -11.16 -16.80
CA SER A 51 -8.87 -10.17 -17.32
C SER A 51 -8.98 -8.81 -16.60
N LEU A 52 -10.09 -8.58 -15.88
CA LEU A 52 -10.36 -7.37 -15.10
C LEU A 52 -9.66 -7.34 -13.74
N VAL A 53 -9.09 -8.46 -13.27
CA VAL A 53 -8.47 -8.55 -11.94
C VAL A 53 -7.37 -7.50 -11.70
N PRO A 54 -6.42 -7.25 -12.63
CA PRO A 54 -5.42 -6.20 -12.43
C PRO A 54 -6.04 -4.82 -12.21
N ALA A 55 -7.08 -4.46 -12.98
CA ALA A 55 -7.77 -3.19 -12.83
C ALA A 55 -8.53 -3.10 -11.50
N ALA A 56 -9.13 -4.19 -11.04
CA ALA A 56 -9.79 -4.23 -9.73
C ALA A 56 -8.81 -4.06 -8.57
N VAL A 57 -7.60 -4.59 -8.66
CA VAL A 57 -6.56 -4.38 -7.63
C VAL A 57 -6.20 -2.90 -7.52
N GLU A 58 -5.98 -2.21 -8.65
CA GLU A 58 -5.71 -0.77 -8.66
C GLU A 58 -6.87 0.04 -8.08
N GLU A 59 -8.11 -0.33 -8.40
CA GLU A 59 -9.29 0.34 -7.87
C GLU A 59 -9.47 0.11 -6.37
N LEU A 60 -9.18 -1.09 -5.87
CA LEU A 60 -9.17 -1.39 -4.43
C LEU A 60 -8.07 -0.61 -3.70
N LEU A 61 -6.88 -0.46 -4.30
CA LEU A 61 -5.80 0.37 -3.75
C LEU A 61 -6.20 1.85 -3.68
N ARG A 62 -6.93 2.35 -4.68
CA ARG A 62 -7.44 3.73 -4.71
C ARG A 62 -8.59 3.95 -3.72
N TYR A 63 -9.52 3.02 -3.64
CA TYR A 63 -10.77 3.18 -2.90
C TYR A 63 -10.63 2.84 -1.41
N VAL A 64 -9.92 1.75 -1.09
CA VAL A 64 -9.74 1.22 0.27
C VAL A 64 -8.28 0.87 0.56
N GLY A 65 -7.35 1.71 0.08
CA GLY A 65 -5.91 1.52 0.23
C GLY A 65 -5.50 1.23 1.69
N PRO A 66 -4.60 0.26 1.94
CA PRO A 66 -4.29 -0.20 3.29
C PRO A 66 -3.51 0.84 4.12
N VAL A 67 -2.78 1.73 3.45
CA VAL A 67 -1.94 2.79 4.03
C VAL A 67 -2.70 4.13 3.95
N GLN A 68 -2.96 4.74 5.09
CA GLN A 68 -3.80 5.95 5.17
C GLN A 68 -3.00 7.26 5.02
N TYR A 69 -1.76 7.28 5.51
CA TYR A 69 -0.87 8.42 5.38
C TYR A 69 0.59 7.98 5.48
N ASN A 70 1.48 8.80 4.93
CA ASN A 70 2.92 8.70 5.09
C ASN A 70 3.43 10.03 5.63
N VAL A 71 4.37 9.98 6.57
CA VAL A 71 4.88 11.19 7.23
C VAL A 71 6.16 11.65 6.54
N ARG A 72 6.36 12.97 6.49
CA ARG A 72 7.58 13.64 6.05
C ARG A 72 7.89 14.78 7.02
N TYR A 73 9.16 15.16 7.07
CA TYR A 73 9.63 16.34 7.81
C TYR A 73 10.57 17.16 6.91
N THR A 74 10.66 18.46 7.17
CA THR A 74 11.54 19.38 6.43
C THR A 74 12.96 19.32 6.99
N LEU A 75 13.97 19.44 6.12
CA LEU A 75 15.38 19.54 6.53
C LEU A 75 15.84 20.99 6.72
N LYS A 76 15.00 21.94 6.32
CA LYS A 76 15.18 23.38 6.40
C LYS A 76 13.81 24.04 6.31
N GLU A 77 13.73 25.29 6.74
CA GLU A 77 12.54 26.11 6.58
C GLU A 77 12.03 26.09 5.13
N THR A 78 10.75 25.78 4.95
CA THR A 78 10.13 25.59 3.64
C THR A 78 8.75 26.24 3.60
N GLU A 79 8.51 27.08 2.59
CA GLU A 79 7.17 27.64 2.32
C GLU A 79 6.28 26.62 1.61
N VAL A 80 5.07 26.43 2.14
CA VAL A 80 3.98 25.67 1.53
C VAL A 80 2.70 26.51 1.53
N PRO A 81 1.63 26.16 0.79
CA PRO A 81 0.40 26.97 0.74
C PRO A 81 -0.24 27.23 2.10
N SER A 82 -0.02 26.37 3.09
CA SER A 82 -0.52 26.51 4.46
C SER A 82 0.38 27.33 5.39
N GLY A 83 1.50 27.87 4.90
CA GLY A 83 2.47 28.65 5.67
C GLY A 83 3.88 28.06 5.61
N THR A 84 4.74 28.49 6.53
CA THR A 84 6.13 28.05 6.64
C THR A 84 6.23 26.83 7.57
N ILE A 85 6.89 25.75 7.12
CA ILE A 85 7.22 24.53 7.90
C ILE A 85 8.72 24.51 8.21
#